data_AF-A0A353YFH8-F1
#
_entry.id   AF-A0A353YFH8-F1
#
_cell.length_a   1.000
_cell.length_b   1.000
_cell.length_c   1.000
_cell.angle_alpha   90.00
_cell.angle_beta   90.00
_cell.angle_gamma   90.00
#
_symmetry.space_group_name_H-M   'P 1'
#
loop_
_entity.id
_entity.type
_entity.pdbx_description
1 polymer ?
#
loop_
_entity_poly.entity_id
_entity_poly.type
_entity_poly.pdbx_seq_one_letter_code
_entity_poly.pdbx_strand_id
1 'polypeptide(L)'
;MARAAHGGEALDGKTKKLVALAIAVATRCAPCIPYHAEGAVRQGASRAAVAETLAMAVYMGAGPSVMYAAQALEAVDQITAKAASSA
;
A
#
# COMPACT_ATOMS: atom_id res chain seq x y z
N MET A 1 18.94 -4.37 -6.98
CA MET A 1 18.13 -5.27 -6.14
C MET A 1 16.63 -5.25 -6.46
N ALA A 2 16.01 -4.09 -6.74
CA ALA A 2 14.56 -4.01 -7.04
C ALA A 2 14.09 -4.81 -8.28
N ARG A 3 14.96 -5.01 -9.29
CA ARG A 3 14.60 -5.69 -10.55
C ARG A 3 14.12 -7.14 -10.35
N ALA A 4 14.70 -7.86 -9.39
CA ALA A 4 14.30 -9.23 -9.08
C ALA A 4 12.91 -9.27 -8.42
N ALA A 5 12.64 -8.39 -7.46
CA ALA A 5 11.34 -8.31 -6.76
C ALA A 5 10.20 -7.83 -7.67
N HIS A 6 10.49 -7.03 -8.69
CA HIS A 6 9.51 -6.55 -9.67
C HIS A 6 9.35 -7.47 -10.90
N GLY A 7 10.30 -8.36 -11.16
CA GLY A 7 10.25 -9.33 -12.26
C GLY A 7 9.29 -10.51 -12.00
N GLY A 8 9.10 -11.37 -13.00
CA GLY A 8 8.21 -12.54 -12.94
C GLY A 8 6.73 -12.19 -13.16
N GLU A 9 5.97 -13.17 -13.66
CA GLU A 9 4.58 -12.98 -14.12
C GLU A 9 3.53 -13.66 -13.21
N ALA A 10 3.98 -14.45 -12.22
CA ALA A 10 3.07 -15.16 -11.30
C ALA A 10 2.26 -14.24 -10.38
N LEU A 11 2.76 -13.03 -10.11
CA LEU A 11 2.05 -11.98 -9.38
C LEU A 11 2.01 -10.72 -10.26
N ASP A 12 0.83 -10.16 -10.45
CA ASP A 12 0.69 -8.88 -11.13
C ASP A 12 1.31 -7.75 -10.29
N GLY A 13 1.60 -6.62 -10.94
CA GLY A 13 2.28 -5.54 -10.24
C GLY A 13 1.41 -4.88 -9.15
N LYS A 14 0.07 -4.92 -9.30
CA LYS A 14 -0.89 -4.47 -8.28
C LYS A 14 -0.70 -5.29 -7.00
N THR A 15 -0.68 -6.61 -7.11
CA THR A 15 -0.46 -7.52 -5.98
C THR A 15 0.90 -7.28 -5.35
N LYS A 16 1.96 -7.11 -6.15
CA LYS A 16 3.31 -6.78 -5.61
C LYS A 16 3.33 -5.47 -4.82
N LYS A 17 2.57 -4.45 -5.23
CA LYS A 17 2.49 -3.18 -4.48
C LYS A 17 1.63 -3.29 -3.22
N LEU A 18 0.55 -4.06 -3.24
CA LEU A 18 -0.24 -4.34 -2.04
C LEU A 18 0.61 -5.09 -1.00
N VAL A 19 1.35 -6.11 -1.41
CA VAL A 19 2.30 -6.82 -0.53
C VAL A 19 3.36 -5.85 0.03
N ALA A 20 3.95 -5.01 -0.83
CA ALA A 20 4.94 -4.03 -0.38
C ALA A 20 4.36 -2.99 0.59
N LEU A 21 3.11 -2.56 0.40
CA LEU A 21 2.40 -1.67 1.31
C LEU A 21 2.15 -2.34 2.67
N ALA A 22 1.69 -3.59 2.68
CA ALA A 22 1.52 -4.37 3.91
C ALA A 22 2.85 -4.50 4.68
N ILE A 23 3.95 -4.80 3.97
CA ILE A 23 5.29 -4.88 4.58
C ILE A 23 5.70 -3.52 5.13
N ALA A 24 5.50 -2.42 4.39
CA ALA A 24 5.82 -1.08 4.86
C ALA A 24 5.12 -0.73 6.18
N VAL A 25 3.85 -1.13 6.33
CA VAL A 25 3.08 -0.99 7.58
C VAL A 25 3.63 -1.91 8.67
N ALA A 26 3.84 -3.19 8.37
CA ALA A 26 4.35 -4.18 9.32
C ALA A 26 5.74 -3.81 9.87
N THR A 27 6.62 -3.27 9.02
CA THR A 27 7.96 -2.78 9.39
C THR A 27 7.96 -1.32 9.82
N ARG A 28 6.80 -0.65 9.86
CA ARG A 28 6.64 0.72 10.36
C ARG A 28 7.53 1.74 9.62
N CYS A 29 7.72 1.53 8.32
CA CYS A 29 8.53 2.40 7.48
C CYS A 29 7.69 3.58 6.97
N ALA A 30 7.67 4.68 7.73
CA ALA A 30 6.96 5.90 7.38
C ALA A 30 7.20 6.41 5.94
N PRO A 31 8.44 6.47 5.40
CA PRO A 31 8.64 6.90 4.01
C PRO A 31 8.21 5.85 2.97
N CYS A 32 8.21 4.57 3.33
CA CYS A 32 7.80 3.50 2.42
C CYS A 32 6.28 3.47 2.20
N ILE A 33 5.50 3.82 3.22
CA ILE A 33 4.03 3.80 3.18
C ILE A 33 3.46 4.65 2.03
N PRO A 34 3.71 5.97 1.93
CA PRO A 34 3.16 6.79 0.85
C PRO A 34 3.70 6.36 -0.52
N TYR A 35 4.97 5.92 -0.60
CA TYR A 35 5.57 5.44 -1.84
C TYR A 35 4.86 4.19 -2.40
N HIS A 36 4.58 3.21 -1.53
CA HIS A 36 3.88 1.99 -1.94
C HIS A 36 2.37 2.20 -2.09
N ALA A 37 1.76 3.12 -1.34
CA ALA A 37 0.39 3.56 -1.53
C ALA A 37 0.18 4.17 -2.93
N GLU A 38 1.02 5.12 -3.33
CA GLU A 38 0.99 5.70 -4.69
C GLU A 38 1.20 4.64 -5.76
N GLY A 39 2.18 3.76 -5.56
CA GLY A 39 2.44 2.65 -6.47
C GLY A 39 1.26 1.68 -6.59
N ALA A 40 0.50 1.45 -5.52
CA ALA A 40 -0.70 0.60 -5.54
C ALA A 40 -1.84 1.28 -6.30
N VAL A 41 -2.13 2.55 -6.02
CA VAL A 41 -3.17 3.34 -6.72
C VAL A 41 -2.86 3.44 -8.21
N ARG A 42 -1.62 3.73 -8.59
CA ARG A 42 -1.19 3.78 -10.00
C ARG A 42 -1.36 2.45 -10.75
N GLN A 43 -1.37 1.34 -10.03
CA GLN A 43 -1.62 0.01 -10.60
C GLN A 43 -3.07 -0.43 -10.46
N GLY A 44 -3.98 0.50 -10.18
CA GLY A 44 -5.42 0.24 -10.14
C GLY A 44 -5.87 -0.50 -8.89
N ALA A 45 -5.11 -0.45 -7.79
CA ALA A 45 -5.62 -0.93 -6.51
C ALA A 45 -6.81 -0.07 -6.06
N SER A 46 -7.95 -0.70 -5.82
CA SER A 46 -9.11 -0.02 -5.24
C SER A 46 -8.86 0.29 -3.76
N ARG A 47 -9.58 1.29 -3.24
CA ARG A 47 -9.57 1.59 -1.81
C ARG A 47 -9.94 0.37 -0.94
N ALA A 48 -10.87 -0.47 -1.42
CA ALA A 48 -11.25 -1.71 -0.76
C ALA A 48 -10.08 -2.72 -0.69
N ALA A 49 -9.38 -2.94 -1.81
CA ALA A 49 -8.22 -3.85 -1.83
C ALA A 49 -7.09 -3.36 -0.90
N VAL A 50 -6.89 -2.05 -0.81
CA VAL A 50 -5.97 -1.45 0.18
C VAL A 50 -6.47 -1.73 1.60
N ALA A 51 -7.74 -1.47 1.91
CA ALA A 51 -8.29 -1.68 3.25
C ALA A 51 -8.16 -3.14 3.71
N GLU A 52 -8.45 -4.12 2.84
CA GLU A 52 -8.25 -5.54 3.14
C GLU A 52 -6.78 -5.89 3.40
N THR A 53 -5.87 -5.31 2.61
CA THR A 53 -4.42 -5.47 2.80
C THR A 53 -3.96 -4.90 4.15
N LEU A 54 -4.47 -3.74 4.53
CA LEU A 54 -4.14 -3.08 5.80
C LEU A 54 -4.75 -3.83 6.99
N ALA A 55 -5.95 -4.39 6.84
CA ALA A 55 -6.55 -5.26 7.85
C ALA A 55 -5.67 -6.47 8.16
N MET A 56 -5.07 -7.09 7.14
CA MET A 56 -4.08 -8.16 7.35
C MET A 56 -2.83 -7.68 8.08
N ALA A 57 -2.31 -6.50 7.74
CA ALA A 57 -1.16 -5.93 8.44
C ALA A 57 -1.47 -5.63 9.92
N VAL A 58 -2.68 -5.15 10.22
CA VAL A 58 -3.17 -4.93 11.59
C VAL A 58 -3.36 -6.24 12.34
N TYR A 59 -3.95 -7.26 11.71
CA TYR A 59 -4.11 -8.59 12.31
C TYR A 59 -2.76 -9.17 12.76
N MET A 60 -1.74 -9.10 11.89
CA MET A 60 -0.41 -9.65 12.17
C MET A 60 0.42 -8.77 13.11
N GLY A 61 0.27 -7.45 13.03
CA GLY A 61 1.12 -6.50 13.73
C GLY A 61 0.46 -5.79 14.91
N ALA A 62 -0.76 -6.19 15.27
CA ALA A 62 -1.58 -5.71 16.39
C ALA A 62 -1.66 -4.17 16.50
N GLY A 63 -1.86 -3.66 17.71
CA GLY A 63 -2.01 -2.23 18.01
C GLY A 63 -0.99 -1.31 17.34
N PRO A 64 0.33 -1.61 17.36
CA PRO A 64 1.33 -0.76 16.71
C PRO A 64 1.09 -0.55 15.23
N SER A 65 0.57 -1.55 14.52
CA SER A 65 0.34 -1.47 13.07
C SER A 65 -0.92 -0.66 12.72
N VAL A 66 -1.84 -0.46 13.67
CA VAL A 66 -3.07 0.34 13.44
C VAL A 66 -2.71 1.77 13.04
N MET A 67 -1.72 2.38 13.69
CA MET A 67 -1.33 3.77 13.41
C MET A 67 -0.72 3.92 12.01
N TYR A 68 0.12 2.98 11.61
CA TYR A 68 0.73 2.98 10.27
C TYR A 68 -0.28 2.59 9.18
N ALA A 69 -1.25 1.72 9.50
CA ALA A 69 -2.36 1.41 8.61
C ALA A 69 -3.26 2.64 8.39
N ALA A 70 -3.54 3.43 9.43
CA ALA A 70 -4.28 4.68 9.30
C ALA A 70 -3.56 5.67 8.36
N GLN A 71 -2.24 5.83 8.53
CA GLN A 71 -1.41 6.66 7.64
C GLN A 71 -1.43 6.15 6.19
N ALA A 72 -1.39 4.83 5.98
CA ALA A 72 -1.46 4.25 4.65
C ALA A 72 -2.81 4.51 3.97
N LEU A 73 -3.90 4.39 4.72
CA LEU A 73 -5.25 4.67 4.19
C LEU A 73 -5.41 6.15 3.86
N GLU A 74 -4.95 7.04 4.75
CA GLU A 74 -4.94 8.49 4.51
C GLU A 74 -4.13 8.86 3.25
N ALA A 75 -2.95 8.27 3.08
CA ALA A 75 -2.13 8.50 1.89
C ALA A 75 -2.89 8.11 0.61
N VAL A 76 -3.56 6.96 0.60
CA VAL A 76 -4.38 6.53 -0.55
C VAL A 76 -5.53 7.50 -0.81
N ASP A 77 -6.23 7.94 0.23
CA ASP A 77 -7.35 8.90 0.11
C ASP A 77 -6.86 10.24 -0.46
N GLN A 78 -5.72 10.76 -0.01
CA GLN A 78 -5.12 11.99 -0.54
C GLN A 78 -4.68 11.85 -2.01
N ILE A 79 -4.06 10.72 -2.38
CA ILE A 79 -3.58 10.46 -3.74
C ILE A 79 -4.76 10.35 -4.71
N THR A 80 -5.81 9.64 -4.32
CA THR A 80 -7.02 9.46 -5.14
C THR A 80 -7.81 10.76 -5.29
N ALA A 81 -7.95 11.55 -4.22
CA ALA A 81 -8.59 12.87 -4.27
C ALA A 81 -7.81 13.84 -5.17
N LYS A 82 -6.47 13.85 -5.08
CA LYS A 82 -5.62 14.66 -5.96
C LYS A 82 -5.79 14.28 -7.42
N ALA A 83 -5.82 12.99 -7.74
CA ALA A 83 -6.01 12.51 -9.11
C ALA A 83 -7.36 12.95 -9.69
N ALA A 84 -8.42 12.96 -8.88
CA ALA A 84 -9.76 13.42 -9.29
C ALA A 84 -9.85 14.94 -9.53
N SER A 85 -9.03 15.75 -8.84
CA SER A 85 -9.02 17.22 -8.98
C SER A 85 -8.14 17.72 -10.14
N SER A 86 -7.32 16.84 -10.73
CA SER A 86 -6.42 17.15 -11.86
C SER A 86 -6.94 16.68 -13.22
N ALA A 87 -8.15 16.13 -13.27
CA ALA A 87 -8.85 15.68 -14.48
C ALA A 87 -9.96 16.66 -14.86
#